data_AF-A0A926EIP5-F1
#
_entry.id   AF-A0A926EIP5-F1
#
_cell.length_a   1.000
_cell.length_b   1.000
_cell.length_c   1.000
_cell.angle_alpha   90.00
_cell.angle_beta   90.00
_cell.angle_gamma   90.00
#
_symmetry.space_group_name_H-M   'P 1'
#
loop_
_entity.id
_entity.type
_entity.pdbx_description
1 polymer ?
#
loop_
_entity_poly.entity_id
_entity_poly.type
_entity_poly.pdbx_seq_one_letter_code
_entity_poly.pdbx_strand_id
1 'polypeptide(L)'
;MSKKISEMMDNLDIKYLESYDEEALYGGNEERETLLDTDKKLNEMPSLDVIKRRALEGIKVTSIESHREAKKEKKSRLKGKKRILLPLVAVFTALGMSVVAVSNSPVLSSLIGDQFAMIHKEAQVVGQSVNNQGIIFTVEEAVIDSSSGFIALSMTKENGEPFEENTLVENIRIQPAKHTSMGYAYEPILSADKKKLYYLIDINMNKNLYGQEITIVAENIGHFESEEIPLDIDLQEAYHKMQELDYNYYEDMDYEKDQTLNIPLTDKLEGFMLDQMILDHKGTLRLYTSYPDPYEENHLDTRFKLMDSKRDLEVYYQEGTNRWDEDTQRRRIKDVFGSITEEDLKDLKLQLAYENYTPIVRDEWSLTFKLSKNSNVKKARPNRVVESEQGSKIKVKNVEVSSLGVRVDGYQLEGSVGVFDWSLKMKDGQILKLSTSGLSTSANYFFTEHLKLALTEEANQPHTPTSHSDHDPYTESISHTMGLSANDFIDLNEVQSLIIENTEIPLH
;
A
#
# COMPACT_ATOMS: atom_id res chain seq x y z
N MET A 1 -30.33 4.47 -44.36
CA MET A 1 -28.95 4.49 -44.91
C MET A 1 -28.42 3.07 -44.81
N SER A 2 -28.03 2.47 -45.95
CA SER A 2 -28.08 1.02 -46.16
C SER A 2 -26.85 0.27 -45.64
N LYS A 3 -27.06 -1.00 -45.24
CA LYS A 3 -26.10 -2.04 -44.81
C LYS A 3 -24.84 -2.15 -45.68
N LYS A 4 -24.90 -1.67 -46.93
CA LYS A 4 -23.78 -1.58 -47.89
C LYS A 4 -22.70 -0.55 -47.54
N ILE A 5 -23.01 0.44 -46.70
CA ILE A 5 -22.01 1.42 -46.20
C ILE A 5 -21.20 0.83 -45.04
N SER A 6 -21.82 -0.03 -44.22
CA SER A 6 -21.12 -0.71 -43.11
C SER A 6 -20.07 -1.71 -43.62
N GLU A 7 -20.41 -2.50 -44.64
CA GLU A 7 -19.47 -3.47 -45.25
C GLU A 7 -18.35 -2.82 -46.10
N MET A 8 -18.52 -1.56 -46.51
CA MET A 8 -17.45 -0.78 -47.17
C MET A 8 -16.49 -0.14 -46.16
N MET A 9 -16.92 0.14 -44.93
CA MET A 9 -16.05 0.70 -43.89
C MET A 9 -15.15 -0.37 -43.25
N ASP A 10 -15.63 -1.61 -43.10
CA ASP A 10 -14.82 -2.71 -42.56
C ASP A 10 -13.68 -3.17 -43.50
N ASN A 11 -13.72 -2.81 -44.80
CA ASN A 11 -12.70 -3.16 -45.79
C ASN A 11 -11.70 -2.02 -46.11
N LEU A 12 -11.85 -0.85 -45.48
CA LEU A 12 -11.00 0.32 -45.73
C LEU A 12 -9.85 0.51 -44.72
N ASP A 13 -9.78 -0.28 -43.64
CA ASP A 13 -8.81 -0.09 -42.54
C ASP A 13 -7.67 -1.13 -42.43
N ILE A 14 -7.48 -2.00 -43.44
CA ILE A 14 -6.36 -2.99 -43.45
C ILE A 14 -5.33 -2.69 -44.55
N LYS A 15 -5.26 -1.45 -45.06
CA LYS A 15 -4.30 -1.10 -46.12
C LYS A 15 -3.47 0.16 -45.92
N TYR A 16 -3.57 0.80 -44.75
CA TYR A 16 -2.84 2.04 -44.43
C TYR A 16 -2.02 1.99 -43.14
N LEU A 17 -1.71 0.78 -42.63
CA LEU A 17 -0.85 0.58 -41.45
C LEU A 17 0.44 -0.21 -41.75
N GLU A 18 0.95 -0.13 -42.97
CA GLU A 18 2.31 -0.60 -43.30
C GLU A 18 3.14 0.55 -43.86
N SER A 19 3.61 1.42 -42.95
CA SER A 19 4.90 2.13 -43.02
C SER A 19 4.95 3.21 -41.94
N TYR A 20 5.40 2.87 -40.74
CA TYR A 20 6.05 3.84 -39.87
C TYR A 20 7.37 3.23 -39.40
N ASP A 21 8.43 3.93 -39.79
CA ASP A 21 9.84 3.57 -39.63
C ASP A 21 10.26 3.86 -38.17
N GLU A 22 10.92 2.89 -37.53
CA GLU A 22 11.25 2.87 -36.10
C GLU A 22 12.64 3.48 -35.78
N GLU A 23 13.21 4.30 -36.67
CA GLU A 23 14.55 4.88 -36.49
C GLU A 23 14.57 6.42 -36.57
N ALA A 24 13.97 7.10 -35.59
CA ALA A 24 14.17 8.55 -35.41
C ALA A 24 13.86 9.08 -34.00
N LEU A 25 14.49 8.55 -32.95
CA LEU A 25 14.51 9.21 -31.62
C LEU A 25 15.70 8.77 -30.75
N TYR A 26 16.91 8.88 -31.31
CA TYR A 26 18.15 9.01 -30.53
C TYR A 26 18.96 10.17 -31.12
N GLY A 27 18.92 11.31 -30.43
CA GLY A 27 19.71 12.49 -30.78
C GLY A 27 20.31 13.12 -29.53
N GLY A 28 21.65 13.09 -29.45
CA GLY A 28 22.45 14.21 -28.93
C GLY A 28 22.82 14.20 -27.45
N ASN A 29 24.04 13.76 -27.16
CA ASN A 29 24.81 14.13 -25.97
C ASN A 29 25.09 15.65 -25.97
N GLU A 30 24.46 16.45 -25.12
CA GLU A 30 24.96 17.79 -24.75
C GLU A 30 24.43 18.42 -23.43
N GLU A 31 23.65 17.71 -22.59
CA GLU A 31 23.14 18.26 -21.31
C GLU A 31 23.72 17.60 -20.05
N ARG A 32 25.02 17.31 -20.02
CA ARG A 32 25.68 16.66 -18.85
C ARG A 32 26.54 17.58 -17.96
N GLU A 33 26.53 18.89 -18.16
CA GLU A 33 27.38 19.83 -17.39
C GLU A 33 26.66 20.88 -16.53
N THR A 34 25.34 20.81 -16.34
CA THR A 34 24.61 21.79 -15.48
C THR A 34 24.11 21.26 -14.14
N LEU A 35 24.42 20.01 -13.78
CA LEU A 35 23.97 19.36 -12.52
C LEU A 35 24.96 19.47 -11.33
N LEU A 36 26.06 20.22 -11.46
CA LEU A 36 27.13 20.25 -10.45
C LEU A 36 27.12 21.47 -9.50
N ASP A 37 26.09 22.33 -9.53
CA ASP A 37 26.06 23.56 -8.71
C ASP A 37 24.89 23.65 -7.70
N THR A 38 24.07 22.60 -7.57
CA THR A 38 22.95 22.53 -6.60
C THR A 38 23.32 21.90 -5.25
N ASP A 39 24.47 21.24 -5.12
CA ASP A 39 24.89 20.53 -3.89
C ASP A 39 25.37 21.43 -2.75
N LYS A 40 25.37 22.75 -2.92
CA LYS A 40 25.90 23.70 -1.91
C LYS A 40 24.86 24.35 -0.99
N LYS A 41 23.58 23.97 -1.05
CA LYS A 41 22.52 24.55 -0.21
C LYS A 41 21.70 23.54 0.63
N LEU A 42 22.14 22.29 0.75
CA LEU A 42 21.40 21.24 1.47
C LEU A 42 21.83 21.02 2.95
N ASN A 43 22.43 22.03 3.60
CA ASN A 43 23.02 21.87 4.95
C ASN A 43 22.22 22.52 6.11
N GLU A 44 20.91 22.75 5.96
CA GLU A 44 20.06 23.27 7.05
C GLU A 44 18.72 22.52 7.19
N MET A 45 18.71 21.19 7.06
CA MET A 45 17.56 20.38 7.49
C MET A 45 17.71 19.93 8.95
N PRO A 46 16.70 20.14 9.81
CA PRO A 46 16.74 19.68 11.20
C PRO A 46 16.68 18.15 11.28
N SER A 47 17.34 17.57 12.28
CA SER A 47 17.46 16.11 12.43
C SER A 47 16.10 15.43 12.62
N LEU A 48 16.02 14.18 12.15
CA LEU A 48 14.86 13.27 12.21
C LEU A 48 14.23 13.17 13.61
N ASP A 49 15.03 13.36 14.66
CA ASP A 49 14.54 13.35 16.05
C ASP A 49 13.66 14.57 16.40
N VAL A 50 13.88 15.72 15.74
CA VAL A 50 13.04 16.92 15.90
C VAL A 50 11.70 16.74 15.18
N ILE A 51 11.70 16.00 14.05
CA ILE A 51 10.51 15.69 13.27
C ILE A 51 9.66 14.62 13.99
N LYS A 52 10.28 13.55 14.50
CA LYS A 52 9.61 12.53 15.32
C LYS A 52 9.02 13.11 16.61
N ARG A 53 9.73 14.03 17.27
CA ARG A 53 9.23 14.69 18.48
C ARG A 53 8.02 15.59 18.19
N ARG A 54 8.02 16.33 17.07
CA ARG A 54 6.87 17.15 16.65
C ARG A 54 5.65 16.31 16.22
N ALA A 55 5.87 15.14 15.63
CA ALA A 55 4.79 14.20 15.31
C ALA A 55 4.16 13.58 16.56
N LEU A 56 4.98 13.25 17.59
CA LEU A 56 4.50 12.73 18.87
C LEU A 56 3.84 13.80 19.76
N GLU A 57 4.26 15.06 19.68
CA GLU A 57 3.65 16.19 20.42
C GLU A 57 2.27 16.60 19.85
N GLY A 58 1.93 16.18 18.62
CA GLY A 58 0.63 16.43 17.99
C GLY A 58 -0.50 15.51 18.45
N ILE A 59 -0.19 14.38 19.08
CA ILE A 59 -1.18 13.45 19.64
C ILE A 59 -1.46 13.85 21.09
N LYS A 60 -2.35 14.83 21.27
CA LYS A 60 -2.98 15.02 22.57
C LYS A 60 -3.93 13.86 22.85
N VAL A 61 -3.44 12.95 23.69
CA VAL A 61 -4.24 11.97 24.43
C VAL A 61 -5.35 12.71 25.17
N THR A 62 -6.56 12.71 24.61
CA THR A 62 -7.77 13.01 25.39
C THR A 62 -8.19 11.73 26.08
N SER A 63 -7.83 11.62 27.36
CA SER A 63 -8.35 10.62 28.27
C SER A 63 -9.87 10.70 28.33
N ILE A 64 -10.56 9.63 27.92
CA ILE A 64 -11.99 9.45 28.19
C ILE A 64 -12.11 8.52 29.39
N GLU A 65 -11.97 9.11 30.59
CA GLU A 65 -12.66 8.61 31.78
C GLU A 65 -13.41 9.77 32.44
N SER A 66 -14.62 9.44 32.91
CA SER A 66 -15.51 10.23 33.77
C SER A 66 -16.43 11.28 33.11
N HIS A 67 -17.56 10.80 32.58
CA HIS A 67 -18.83 11.47 32.85
C HIS A 67 -19.92 10.46 33.20
N ARG A 68 -19.91 10.06 34.47
CA ARG A 68 -21.08 9.53 35.16
C ARG A 68 -21.27 10.33 36.45
N GLU A 69 -22.55 10.58 36.76
CA GLU A 69 -23.13 11.34 37.89
C GLU A 69 -23.46 12.81 37.57
N ALA A 70 -24.66 13.36 37.79
CA ALA A 70 -25.90 12.83 38.34
C ALA A 70 -27.08 13.73 37.91
N LYS A 71 -28.20 13.15 37.50
CA LYS A 71 -29.53 13.75 37.72
C LYS A 71 -30.51 12.67 38.15
N LYS A 72 -30.95 12.79 39.41
CA LYS A 72 -31.89 11.90 40.08
C LYS A 72 -33.31 12.05 39.53
N GLU A 73 -33.93 10.87 39.37
CA GLU A 73 -35.31 10.50 39.64
C GLU A 73 -36.47 11.33 39.05
N LYS A 74 -37.21 10.69 38.14
CA LYS A 74 -38.66 10.51 38.32
C LYS A 74 -39.11 9.14 37.79
N LYS A 75 -39.75 8.40 38.68
CA LYS A 75 -40.29 7.03 38.52
C LYS A 75 -41.33 6.96 37.41
N SER A 76 -41.26 5.93 36.57
CA SER A 76 -42.46 5.19 36.18
C SER A 76 -42.13 3.70 36.03
N ARG A 77 -42.97 2.88 36.64
CA ARG A 77 -42.90 1.43 36.67
C ARG A 77 -43.35 0.88 35.32
N LEU A 78 -42.57 -0.03 34.72
CA LEU A 78 -43.18 -1.13 33.96
C LEU A 78 -42.27 -2.37 33.98
N LYS A 79 -42.90 -3.47 34.39
CA LYS A 79 -42.35 -4.80 34.56
C LYS A 79 -42.13 -5.46 33.20
N GLY A 80 -41.07 -6.27 33.11
CA GLY A 80 -41.11 -7.52 32.34
C GLY A 80 -40.44 -7.50 30.97
N LYS A 81 -39.19 -7.98 30.93
CA LYS A 81 -38.71 -9.14 30.16
C LYS A 81 -37.18 -9.07 30.16
N LYS A 82 -36.53 -10.04 30.83
CA LYS A 82 -35.08 -10.27 30.66
C LYS A 82 -34.86 -10.67 29.21
N ARG A 83 -34.41 -9.75 28.37
CA ARG A 83 -33.71 -10.08 27.13
C ARG A 83 -32.24 -10.14 27.49
N ILE A 84 -31.75 -11.35 27.67
CA ILE A 84 -30.32 -11.64 27.57
C ILE A 84 -29.96 -11.31 26.13
N LEU A 85 -29.20 -10.25 25.91
CA LEU A 85 -28.46 -10.06 24.66
C LEU A 85 -27.38 -11.15 24.67
N LEU A 86 -27.67 -12.27 24.00
CA LEU A 86 -26.62 -13.18 23.55
C LEU A 86 -25.93 -12.50 22.36
N PRO A 87 -24.59 -12.45 22.29
CA PRO A 87 -23.91 -12.19 21.04
C PRO A 87 -24.21 -13.39 20.13
N LEU A 88 -24.99 -13.17 19.08
CA LEU A 88 -25.27 -14.21 18.09
C LEU A 88 -24.02 -14.34 17.21
N VAL A 89 -23.06 -15.16 17.62
CA VAL A 89 -21.99 -15.63 16.72
C VAL A 89 -22.66 -16.62 15.78
N ALA A 90 -23.18 -16.10 14.67
CA ALA A 90 -23.79 -16.92 13.66
C ALA A 90 -22.69 -17.46 12.74
N VAL A 91 -22.28 -18.70 12.99
CA VAL A 91 -21.48 -19.50 12.06
C VAL A 91 -22.36 -19.77 10.84
N PHE A 92 -22.29 -18.90 9.84
CA PHE A 92 -22.94 -19.10 8.56
C PHE A 92 -21.92 -19.62 7.55
N THR A 93 -22.10 -20.87 7.13
CA THR A 93 -21.60 -21.33 5.83
C THR A 93 -22.08 -20.36 4.75
N ALA A 94 -21.15 -19.87 3.94
CA ALA A 94 -21.33 -18.91 2.86
C ALA A 94 -22.55 -19.23 1.98
N LEU A 95 -23.67 -18.56 2.27
CA LEU A 95 -24.80 -18.42 1.36
C LEU A 95 -25.12 -16.93 1.33
N GLY A 96 -24.90 -16.33 0.16
CA GLY A 96 -24.84 -14.89 -0.08
C GLY A 96 -25.93 -14.11 0.64
N MET A 97 -25.54 -13.45 1.74
CA MET A 97 -26.40 -12.46 2.39
C MET A 97 -26.20 -11.11 1.72
N SER A 98 -27.32 -10.47 1.42
CA SER A 98 -27.37 -9.11 0.89
C SER A 98 -26.80 -8.11 1.91
N VAL A 99 -25.80 -7.34 1.49
CA VAL A 99 -25.26 -6.19 2.23
C VAL A 99 -26.35 -5.13 2.43
N VAL A 100 -26.47 -4.59 3.64
CA VAL A 100 -27.45 -3.55 3.98
C VAL A 100 -26.69 -2.25 4.28
N ALA A 101 -27.11 -1.15 3.65
CA ALA A 101 -26.65 0.18 4.03
C ALA A 101 -27.29 0.56 5.37
N VAL A 102 -26.48 0.84 6.40
CA VAL A 102 -26.96 1.18 7.75
C VAL A 102 -26.29 2.47 8.19
N SER A 103 -27.06 3.39 8.79
CA SER A 103 -26.56 4.68 9.26
C SER A 103 -25.69 4.61 10.53
N ASN A 104 -25.40 3.42 11.04
CA ASN A 104 -24.60 3.22 12.25
C ASN A 104 -23.54 2.15 11.94
N SER A 105 -22.34 2.59 11.61
CA SER A 105 -21.20 1.74 11.29
C SER A 105 -20.12 1.95 12.37
N PRO A 106 -20.24 1.25 13.52
CA PRO A 106 -19.40 1.49 14.69
C PRO A 106 -17.92 1.17 14.45
N VAL A 107 -17.59 0.25 13.55
CA VAL A 107 -16.19 -0.11 13.29
C VAL A 107 -15.48 1.01 12.55
N LEU A 108 -15.96 1.41 11.37
CA LEU A 108 -15.35 2.51 10.62
C LEU A 108 -15.39 3.83 11.41
N SER A 109 -16.45 4.08 12.19
CA SER A 109 -16.47 5.26 13.09
C SER A 109 -15.34 5.24 14.11
N SER A 110 -14.97 4.07 14.64
CA SER A 110 -13.87 3.94 15.59
C SER A 110 -12.49 4.04 14.94
N LEU A 111 -12.36 3.56 13.69
CA LEU A 111 -11.08 3.54 12.97
C LEU A 111 -10.76 4.90 12.31
N ILE A 112 -11.78 5.58 11.77
CA ILE A 112 -11.63 6.83 10.99
C ILE A 112 -11.92 8.08 11.86
N GLY A 113 -12.52 7.91 13.04
CA GLY A 113 -12.76 8.99 14.00
C GLY A 113 -13.75 10.05 13.47
N ASP A 114 -13.45 11.33 13.71
CA ASP A 114 -14.35 12.45 13.41
C ASP A 114 -14.68 12.57 11.91
N GLN A 115 -13.76 12.14 11.04
CA GLN A 115 -13.96 12.14 9.59
C GLN A 115 -15.07 11.18 9.14
N PHE A 116 -15.44 10.19 9.97
CA PHE A 116 -16.55 9.29 9.69
C PHE A 116 -17.88 10.04 9.46
N ALA A 117 -18.05 11.22 10.06
CA ALA A 117 -19.22 12.05 9.85
C ALA A 117 -19.47 12.39 8.37
N MET A 118 -18.41 12.46 7.54
CA MET A 118 -18.52 12.73 6.10
C MET A 118 -19.02 11.50 5.33
N ILE A 119 -18.64 10.29 5.74
CA ILE A 119 -18.90 9.04 5.01
C ILE A 119 -19.99 8.15 5.63
N HIS A 120 -20.54 8.46 6.80
CA HIS A 120 -21.46 7.58 7.54
C HIS A 120 -22.71 7.13 6.74
N LYS A 121 -23.16 7.93 5.76
CA LYS A 121 -24.30 7.59 4.89
C LYS A 121 -23.94 6.61 3.78
N GLU A 122 -22.66 6.43 3.53
CA GLU A 122 -22.08 5.59 2.48
C GLU A 122 -21.61 4.24 3.03
N ALA A 123 -21.54 4.12 4.36
CA ALA A 123 -21.15 2.91 5.05
C ALA A 123 -22.17 1.80 4.87
N GLN A 124 -21.63 0.61 4.58
CA GLN A 124 -22.37 -0.61 4.34
C GLN A 124 -21.91 -1.66 5.35
N VAL A 125 -22.86 -2.31 6.01
CA VAL A 125 -22.54 -3.43 6.91
C VAL A 125 -22.46 -4.69 6.07
N VAL A 126 -21.30 -5.35 6.08
CA VAL A 126 -21.09 -6.64 5.43
C VAL A 126 -21.36 -7.76 6.43
N GLY A 127 -20.69 -7.72 7.60
CA GLY A 127 -20.91 -8.64 8.73
C GLY A 127 -20.73 -10.12 8.42
N GLN A 128 -19.98 -10.47 7.38
CA GLN A 128 -19.72 -11.86 7.00
C GLN A 128 -18.50 -12.38 7.74
N SER A 129 -18.55 -13.62 8.22
CA SER A 129 -17.44 -14.22 8.98
C SER A 129 -17.21 -15.68 8.65
N VAL A 130 -15.97 -16.12 8.84
CA VAL A 130 -15.54 -17.52 8.78
C VAL A 130 -14.73 -17.82 10.04
N ASN A 131 -14.89 -19.01 10.61
CA ASN A 131 -14.07 -19.48 11.72
C ASN A 131 -13.20 -20.63 11.21
N ASN A 132 -11.89 -20.50 11.35
CA ASN A 132 -10.93 -21.55 11.11
C ASN A 132 -9.81 -21.47 12.15
N GLN A 133 -9.32 -22.61 12.63
CA GLN A 133 -8.30 -22.74 13.69
C GLN A 133 -8.56 -21.88 14.95
N GLY A 134 -9.83 -21.74 15.35
CA GLY A 134 -10.21 -20.95 16.53
C GLY A 134 -10.05 -19.43 16.35
N ILE A 135 -9.88 -18.97 15.10
CA ILE A 135 -9.88 -17.56 14.73
C ILE A 135 -11.12 -17.28 13.88
N ILE A 136 -11.89 -16.28 14.31
CA ILE A 136 -13.04 -15.75 13.57
C ILE A 136 -12.57 -14.54 12.78
N PHE A 137 -12.50 -14.70 11.46
CA PHE A 137 -12.22 -13.65 10.48
C PHE A 137 -13.54 -13.05 9.98
N THR A 138 -13.67 -11.73 9.99
CA THR A 138 -14.92 -11.02 9.67
C THR A 138 -14.65 -9.85 8.73
N VAL A 139 -15.44 -9.73 7.66
CA VAL A 139 -15.60 -8.48 6.91
C VAL A 139 -16.69 -7.68 7.61
N GLU A 140 -16.31 -6.63 8.32
CA GLU A 140 -17.21 -5.88 9.20
C GLU A 140 -18.07 -4.92 8.35
N GLU A 141 -17.42 -3.94 7.73
CA GLU A 141 -18.04 -2.78 7.11
C GLU A 141 -17.24 -2.31 5.90
N ALA A 142 -17.88 -1.60 4.97
CA ALA A 142 -17.20 -0.99 3.84
C ALA A 142 -17.84 0.34 3.44
N VAL A 143 -17.02 1.24 2.91
CA VAL A 143 -17.45 2.48 2.26
C VAL A 143 -16.80 2.50 0.89
N ILE A 144 -17.58 2.51 -0.18
CA ILE A 144 -17.04 2.48 -1.54
C ILE A 144 -17.70 3.54 -2.42
N ASP A 145 -16.97 3.96 -3.43
CA ASP A 145 -17.51 4.69 -4.57
C ASP A 145 -17.56 3.77 -5.80
N SER A 146 -17.37 4.32 -7.00
CA SER A 146 -17.26 3.47 -8.19
C SER A 146 -16.01 2.61 -8.20
N SER A 147 -14.83 3.13 -7.91
CA SER A 147 -13.53 2.52 -8.21
C SER A 147 -12.63 2.38 -6.99
N SER A 148 -12.95 3.07 -5.90
CA SER A 148 -12.16 3.08 -4.68
C SER A 148 -13.02 2.94 -3.42
N GLY A 149 -12.37 2.68 -2.29
CA GLY A 149 -13.02 2.73 -0.99
C GLY A 149 -12.24 2.07 0.13
N PHE A 150 -12.92 1.95 1.26
CA PHE A 150 -12.42 1.31 2.48
C PHE A 150 -13.19 0.05 2.80
N ILE A 151 -12.46 -0.97 3.22
CA ILE A 151 -13.03 -2.21 3.77
C ILE A 151 -12.41 -2.43 5.15
N ALA A 152 -13.26 -2.52 6.17
CA ALA A 152 -12.84 -2.86 7.52
C ALA A 152 -13.01 -4.37 7.76
N LEU A 153 -11.93 -5.01 8.17
CA LEU A 153 -11.90 -6.40 8.60
C LEU A 153 -11.63 -6.49 10.09
N SER A 154 -12.01 -7.59 10.70
CA SER A 154 -11.56 -7.93 12.05
C SER A 154 -11.24 -9.42 12.19
N MET A 155 -10.32 -9.70 13.11
CA MET A 155 -10.03 -11.03 13.60
C MET A 155 -10.25 -11.08 15.11
N THR A 156 -10.82 -12.18 15.59
CA THR A 156 -11.00 -12.48 17.02
C THR A 156 -10.66 -13.93 17.30
N LYS A 157 -10.08 -14.20 18.47
CA LYS A 157 -9.96 -15.59 18.96
C LYS A 157 -11.33 -16.06 19.44
N GLU A 158 -11.75 -17.28 19.06
CA GLU A 158 -13.03 -17.87 19.44
C GLU A 158 -13.19 -17.99 20.96
N ASN A 159 -12.07 -18.20 21.67
CA ASN A 159 -12.04 -18.25 23.14
C ASN A 159 -12.14 -16.86 23.82
N GLY A 160 -12.10 -15.76 23.05
CA GLY A 160 -12.18 -14.38 23.54
C GLY A 160 -10.92 -13.88 24.27
N GLU A 161 -9.81 -14.62 24.18
CA GLU A 161 -8.51 -14.18 24.70
C GLU A 161 -7.93 -13.02 23.86
N PRO A 162 -7.13 -12.14 24.47
CA PRO A 162 -6.45 -11.08 23.74
C PRO A 162 -5.38 -11.64 22.78
N PHE A 163 -5.11 -10.91 21.71
CA PHE A 163 -3.89 -11.01 20.92
C PHE A 163 -2.73 -10.36 21.67
N GLU A 164 -1.52 -10.81 21.34
CA GLU A 164 -0.30 -10.19 21.83
C GLU A 164 -0.04 -8.88 21.08
N GLU A 165 0.88 -8.06 21.60
CA GLU A 165 1.34 -6.90 20.83
C GLU A 165 2.11 -7.38 19.59
N ASN A 166 2.05 -6.64 18.50
CA ASN A 166 2.67 -6.98 17.21
C ASN A 166 2.10 -8.24 16.53
N THR A 167 0.96 -8.79 17.00
CA THR A 167 0.26 -9.83 16.24
C THR A 167 -0.33 -9.26 14.97
N LEU A 168 0.00 -9.86 13.83
CA LEU A 168 -0.52 -9.50 12.51
C LEU A 168 -0.68 -10.71 11.58
N VAL A 169 -1.56 -10.54 10.59
CA VAL A 169 -1.71 -11.38 9.41
C VAL A 169 -0.50 -11.17 8.50
N GLU A 170 0.07 -12.25 8.01
CA GLU A 170 1.23 -12.20 7.11
C GLU A 170 0.87 -11.54 5.78
N ASN A 171 -0.23 -12.01 5.19
CA ASN A 171 -0.67 -11.58 3.88
C ASN A 171 -2.19 -11.43 3.81
N ILE A 172 -2.64 -10.33 3.20
CA ILE A 172 -4.04 -10.12 2.86
C ILE A 172 -4.13 -9.91 1.37
N ARG A 173 -4.86 -10.79 0.68
CA ARG A 173 -5.11 -10.72 -0.76
C ARG A 173 -6.55 -10.36 -1.04
N ILE A 174 -6.76 -9.51 -2.03
CA ILE A 174 -8.10 -9.17 -2.53
C ILE A 174 -8.22 -9.67 -3.97
N GLN A 175 -9.31 -10.37 -4.26
CA GLN A 175 -9.55 -11.02 -5.53
C GLN A 175 -10.96 -10.65 -6.03
N PRO A 176 -11.08 -9.66 -6.93
CA PRO A 176 -12.35 -9.37 -7.58
C PRO A 176 -12.70 -10.50 -8.57
N ALA A 177 -13.97 -10.85 -8.68
CA ALA A 177 -14.44 -11.91 -9.58
C ALA A 177 -14.19 -11.62 -11.06
N LYS A 178 -14.01 -10.36 -11.43
CA LYS A 178 -13.57 -9.96 -12.78
C LYS A 178 -12.13 -9.52 -12.72
N HIS A 179 -11.29 -10.11 -13.57
CA HIS A 179 -9.93 -9.65 -13.79
C HIS A 179 -9.93 -8.15 -14.10
N THR A 180 -9.10 -7.43 -13.36
CA THR A 180 -8.99 -5.98 -13.41
C THR A 180 -7.68 -5.55 -12.75
N SER A 181 -7.12 -4.40 -13.15
CA SER A 181 -5.99 -3.82 -12.43
C SER A 181 -6.49 -3.18 -11.14
N MET A 182 -5.76 -3.42 -10.05
CA MET A 182 -6.15 -3.04 -8.70
C MET A 182 -4.91 -2.77 -7.84
N GLY A 183 -4.94 -1.71 -7.05
CA GLY A 183 -4.01 -1.49 -5.96
C GLY A 183 -4.75 -1.53 -4.63
N TYR A 184 -4.12 -2.05 -3.59
CA TYR A 184 -4.65 -1.93 -2.24
C TYR A 184 -3.54 -1.78 -1.21
N ALA A 185 -3.87 -1.12 -0.11
CA ALA A 185 -3.03 -0.98 1.06
C ALA A 185 -3.84 -1.32 2.30
N TYR A 186 -3.19 -1.80 3.35
CA TYR A 186 -3.87 -2.06 4.61
C TYR A 186 -3.05 -1.64 5.81
N GLU A 187 -3.75 -1.30 6.89
CA GLU A 187 -3.15 -0.93 8.17
C GLU A 187 -3.74 -1.81 9.28
N PRO A 188 -2.91 -2.53 10.06
CA PRO A 188 -3.34 -3.29 11.21
C PRO A 188 -3.62 -2.38 12.41
N ILE A 189 -4.73 -2.60 13.11
CA ILE A 189 -5.13 -1.82 14.28
C ILE A 189 -5.57 -2.78 15.38
N LEU A 190 -4.77 -2.89 16.45
CA LEU A 190 -5.13 -3.67 17.62
C LEU A 190 -6.07 -2.86 18.52
N SER A 191 -7.25 -3.43 18.83
CA SER A 191 -8.20 -2.84 19.78
C SER A 191 -7.59 -2.62 21.17
N ALA A 192 -8.14 -1.67 21.93
CA ALA A 192 -7.64 -1.31 23.26
C ALA A 192 -7.69 -2.47 24.28
N ASP A 193 -8.68 -3.37 24.17
CA ASP A 193 -8.76 -4.59 25.00
C ASP A 193 -7.96 -5.77 24.42
N LYS A 194 -7.30 -5.55 23.28
CA LYS A 194 -6.51 -6.50 22.49
C LYS A 194 -7.31 -7.71 21.99
N LYS A 195 -8.64 -7.72 22.06
CA LYS A 195 -9.46 -8.88 21.67
C LYS A 195 -9.79 -8.91 20.19
N LYS A 196 -9.72 -7.76 19.54
CA LYS A 196 -9.93 -7.57 18.10
C LYS A 196 -8.69 -7.02 17.44
N LEU A 197 -8.23 -7.69 16.39
CA LEU A 197 -7.25 -7.18 15.44
C LEU A 197 -8.01 -6.71 14.20
N TYR A 198 -8.02 -5.40 13.95
CA TYR A 198 -8.68 -4.80 12.81
C TYR A 198 -7.70 -4.60 11.66
N TYR A 199 -8.25 -4.60 10.43
CA TYR A 199 -7.54 -4.13 9.25
C TYR A 199 -8.42 -3.12 8.54
N LEU A 200 -7.88 -1.93 8.28
CA LEU A 200 -8.50 -0.98 7.37
C LEU A 200 -7.79 -1.09 6.01
N ILE A 201 -8.53 -1.50 5.00
CA ILE A 201 -8.01 -1.67 3.64
C ILE A 201 -8.46 -0.51 2.77
N ASP A 202 -7.52 0.25 2.22
CA ASP A 202 -7.73 1.18 1.09
C ASP A 202 -7.61 0.40 -0.22
N ILE A 203 -8.65 0.44 -1.05
CA ILE A 203 -8.67 -0.25 -2.34
C ILE A 203 -8.93 0.75 -3.47
N ASN A 204 -8.24 0.57 -4.59
CA ASN A 204 -8.48 1.29 -5.84
C ASN A 204 -8.41 0.33 -7.04
N MET A 205 -9.34 0.47 -7.98
CA MET A 205 -9.52 -0.40 -9.13
C MET A 205 -9.84 0.42 -10.38
N ASN A 206 -9.37 -0.02 -11.54
CA ASN A 206 -9.73 0.63 -12.81
C ASN A 206 -11.15 0.28 -13.32
N LYS A 207 -11.89 -0.57 -12.61
CA LYS A 207 -13.29 -0.94 -12.89
C LYS A 207 -14.17 -0.75 -11.66
N ASN A 208 -15.48 -0.89 -11.83
CA ASN A 208 -16.42 -0.67 -10.73
C ASN A 208 -16.25 -1.70 -9.60
N LEU A 209 -16.02 -1.28 -8.35
CA LEU A 209 -16.00 -2.09 -7.13
C LEU A 209 -17.37 -2.70 -6.79
N TYR A 210 -18.44 -1.91 -6.92
CA TYR A 210 -19.79 -2.37 -6.58
C TYR A 210 -20.33 -3.37 -7.61
N GLY A 211 -21.24 -4.23 -7.15
CA GLY A 211 -22.00 -5.10 -8.05
C GLY A 211 -21.27 -6.36 -8.51
N GLN A 212 -19.97 -6.50 -8.24
CA GLN A 212 -19.21 -7.73 -8.43
C GLN A 212 -18.92 -8.42 -7.09
N GLU A 213 -18.59 -9.70 -7.16
CA GLU A 213 -18.06 -10.43 -6.00
C GLU A 213 -16.60 -10.05 -5.77
N ILE A 214 -16.24 -9.93 -4.51
CA ILE A 214 -14.89 -9.65 -4.01
C ILE A 214 -14.60 -10.73 -2.98
N THR A 215 -13.49 -11.44 -3.18
CA THR A 215 -12.96 -12.39 -2.21
C THR A 215 -11.78 -11.74 -1.49
N ILE A 216 -11.79 -11.78 -0.16
CA ILE A 216 -10.65 -11.41 0.67
C ILE A 216 -10.10 -12.67 1.29
N VAL A 217 -8.80 -12.87 1.15
CA VAL A 217 -8.05 -13.99 1.71
C VAL A 217 -7.01 -13.44 2.67
N ALA A 218 -7.05 -13.87 3.92
CA ALA A 218 -6.01 -13.62 4.91
C ALA A 218 -5.23 -14.92 5.16
N GLU A 219 -3.90 -14.85 5.14
CA GLU A 219 -3.00 -15.99 5.31
C GLU A 219 -2.12 -15.77 6.54
N ASN A 220 -2.09 -16.79 7.38
CA ASN A 220 -1.27 -16.90 8.59
C ASN A 220 -1.51 -15.75 9.61
N ILE A 221 -1.25 -16.03 10.88
CA ILE A 221 -1.22 -15.02 11.94
C ILE A 221 0.05 -15.25 12.76
N GLY A 222 0.78 -14.19 13.03
CA GLY A 222 2.12 -14.28 13.59
C GLY A 222 2.56 -12.97 14.23
N HIS A 223 3.79 -12.97 14.72
CA HIS A 223 4.44 -11.78 15.23
C HIS A 223 5.42 -11.23 14.22
N PHE A 224 5.37 -9.92 14.04
CA PHE A 224 6.37 -9.21 13.27
C PHE A 224 7.32 -8.49 14.23
N GLU A 225 8.59 -8.79 14.08
CA GLU A 225 9.66 -8.19 14.86
C GLU A 225 10.58 -7.44 13.91
N SER A 226 10.76 -6.14 14.16
CA SER A 226 11.71 -5.31 13.44
C SER A 226 12.74 -4.79 14.42
N GLU A 227 14.01 -5.02 14.13
CA GLU A 227 15.10 -4.54 14.98
C GLU A 227 16.31 -4.16 14.15
N GLU A 228 17.07 -3.19 14.66
CA GLU A 228 18.39 -2.83 14.16
C GLU A 228 19.40 -3.06 15.27
N ILE A 229 20.34 -3.99 15.04
CA ILE A 229 21.33 -4.39 16.03
C ILE A 229 22.75 -4.13 15.53
N PRO A 230 23.64 -3.57 16.37
CA PRO A 230 25.06 -3.57 16.08
C PRO A 230 25.61 -4.99 16.19
N LEU A 231 26.45 -5.38 15.23
CA LEU A 231 27.11 -6.67 15.24
C LEU A 231 28.52 -6.54 15.82
N ASP A 232 28.84 -7.41 16.78
CA ASP A 232 30.17 -7.47 17.40
C ASP A 232 31.12 -8.32 16.54
N ILE A 233 31.45 -7.80 15.36
CA ILE A 233 32.39 -8.42 14.44
C ILE A 233 33.58 -7.50 14.17
N ASP A 234 34.78 -8.06 14.27
CA ASP A 234 35.99 -7.43 13.80
C ASP A 234 36.14 -7.71 12.29
N LEU A 235 35.79 -6.72 11.47
CA LEU A 235 35.86 -6.83 10.01
C LEU A 235 37.31 -7.00 9.53
N GLN A 236 38.29 -6.40 10.20
CA GLN A 236 39.69 -6.57 9.82
C GLN A 236 40.15 -8.02 10.07
N GLU A 237 39.78 -8.59 11.22
CA GLU A 237 40.07 -9.98 11.53
C GLU A 237 39.37 -10.95 10.55
N ALA A 238 38.09 -10.70 10.25
CA ALA A 238 37.32 -11.51 9.29
C ALA A 238 37.95 -11.46 7.89
N TYR A 239 38.41 -10.28 7.44
CA TYR A 239 39.09 -10.12 6.16
C TYR A 239 40.37 -10.98 6.09
N HIS A 240 41.23 -10.86 7.11
CA HIS A 240 42.49 -11.59 7.13
C HIS A 240 42.27 -13.11 7.18
N LYS A 241 41.29 -13.58 7.96
CA LYS A 241 40.88 -14.99 7.96
C LYS A 241 40.43 -15.45 6.58
N MET A 242 39.68 -14.63 5.86
CA MET A 242 39.23 -14.98 4.50
C MET A 242 40.41 -15.14 3.53
N GLN A 243 41.47 -14.33 3.69
CA GLN A 243 42.69 -14.43 2.85
C GLN A 243 43.48 -15.73 3.08
N GLU A 244 43.25 -16.42 4.20
CA GLU A 244 43.88 -17.71 4.49
C GLU A 244 43.12 -18.89 3.85
N LEU A 245 41.88 -18.67 3.39
CA LEU A 245 41.05 -19.70 2.75
C LEU A 245 41.35 -19.81 1.25
N ASP A 246 41.32 -21.04 0.74
CA ASP A 246 41.45 -21.31 -0.70
C ASP A 246 40.10 -21.05 -1.40
N TYR A 247 39.76 -19.77 -1.54
CA TYR A 247 38.50 -19.32 -2.11
C TYR A 247 38.65 -18.88 -3.58
N ASN A 248 37.71 -19.34 -4.42
CA ASN A 248 37.65 -18.98 -5.82
C ASN A 248 36.88 -17.66 -6.04
N TYR A 249 37.59 -16.59 -6.36
CA TYR A 249 37.03 -15.24 -6.58
C TYR A 249 35.91 -15.15 -7.63
N TYR A 250 35.74 -16.15 -8.49
CA TYR A 250 34.83 -16.10 -9.64
C TYR A 250 33.44 -16.72 -9.42
N GLU A 251 33.17 -17.33 -8.26
CA GLU A 251 31.91 -18.04 -7.98
C GLU A 251 31.02 -17.23 -7.02
N ASP A 252 30.17 -16.39 -7.60
CA ASP A 252 29.25 -15.49 -6.89
C ASP A 252 28.17 -16.29 -6.14
N MET A 253 28.25 -16.34 -4.80
CA MET A 253 27.38 -17.11 -3.90
C MET A 253 27.43 -18.64 -4.02
N ASP A 254 28.20 -19.22 -4.95
CA ASP A 254 28.34 -20.68 -5.16
C ASP A 254 29.63 -21.22 -4.50
N TYR A 255 29.76 -20.99 -3.19
CA TYR A 255 30.93 -21.45 -2.42
C TYR A 255 30.69 -22.77 -1.68
N GLU A 256 31.76 -23.55 -1.54
CA GLU A 256 31.82 -24.81 -0.79
C GLU A 256 32.03 -24.57 0.71
N LYS A 257 31.73 -25.59 1.54
CA LYS A 257 31.77 -25.47 3.01
C LYS A 257 33.15 -25.09 3.56
N ASP A 258 34.23 -25.53 2.93
CA ASP A 258 35.61 -25.21 3.31
C ASP A 258 36.05 -23.81 2.88
N GLN A 259 35.25 -23.10 2.09
CA GLN A 259 35.47 -21.71 1.66
C GLN A 259 34.70 -20.70 2.52
N THR A 260 34.26 -21.10 3.72
CA THR A 260 33.41 -20.26 4.59
C THR A 260 34.06 -19.95 5.93
N LEU A 261 33.90 -18.70 6.36
CA LEU A 261 34.29 -18.20 7.67
C LEU A 261 33.44 -18.80 8.80
N ASN A 262 32.16 -19.07 8.53
CA ASN A 262 31.17 -19.54 9.52
C ASN A 262 31.17 -18.71 10.82
N ILE A 263 31.28 -17.38 10.69
CA ILE A 263 31.28 -16.49 11.85
C ILE A 263 29.82 -16.20 12.23
N PRO A 264 29.34 -16.60 13.41
CA PRO A 264 27.99 -16.24 13.85
C PRO A 264 27.90 -14.73 14.05
N LEU A 265 26.87 -14.12 13.48
CA LEU A 265 26.70 -12.66 13.53
C LEU A 265 25.88 -12.22 14.74
N THR A 266 24.85 -12.97 15.13
CA THR A 266 23.98 -12.66 16.26
C THR A 266 23.41 -13.93 16.88
N ASP A 267 23.09 -13.87 18.17
CA ASP A 267 22.33 -14.89 18.90
C ASP A 267 20.80 -14.73 18.75
N LYS A 268 20.34 -13.59 18.23
CA LYS A 268 18.91 -13.31 18.00
C LYS A 268 18.33 -14.07 16.81
N LEU A 269 19.15 -14.29 15.79
CA LEU A 269 18.79 -15.03 14.59
C LEU A 269 19.63 -16.30 14.54
N GLU A 270 19.06 -17.40 15.03
CA GLU A 270 19.77 -18.66 15.15
C GLU A 270 20.31 -19.12 13.79
N GLY A 271 21.62 -19.38 13.73
CA GLY A 271 22.26 -19.88 12.51
C GLY A 271 22.53 -18.81 11.44
N PHE A 272 22.36 -17.52 11.75
CA PHE A 272 22.72 -16.40 10.88
C PHE A 272 24.24 -16.13 10.92
N MET A 273 24.92 -16.36 9.79
CA MET A 273 26.38 -16.45 9.71
C MET A 273 26.94 -15.49 8.65
N LEU A 274 28.15 -14.97 8.90
CA LEU A 274 29.03 -14.45 7.85
C LEU A 274 29.84 -15.61 7.29
N ASP A 275 29.60 -15.89 6.01
CA ASP A 275 30.25 -16.98 5.28
C ASP A 275 31.47 -16.48 4.55
N GLN A 276 31.41 -15.32 3.89
CA GLN A 276 32.57 -14.76 3.19
C GLN A 276 32.62 -13.25 3.28
N MET A 277 33.83 -12.72 3.25
CA MET A 277 34.07 -11.29 3.17
C MET A 277 35.20 -10.98 2.20
N ILE A 278 34.88 -10.27 1.13
CA ILE A 278 35.82 -10.02 0.03
C ILE A 278 35.94 -8.51 -0.17
N LEU A 279 37.17 -8.01 -0.06
CA LEU A 279 37.51 -6.66 -0.49
C LEU A 279 38.35 -6.73 -1.76
N ASP A 280 37.86 -6.17 -2.86
CA ASP A 280 38.60 -6.14 -4.11
C ASP A 280 39.50 -4.91 -4.25
N HIS A 281 40.39 -4.95 -5.25
CA HIS A 281 41.35 -3.88 -5.54
C HIS A 281 40.69 -2.55 -5.98
N LYS A 282 39.38 -2.54 -6.27
CA LYS A 282 38.61 -1.33 -6.60
C LYS A 282 37.97 -0.72 -5.36
N GLY A 283 38.15 -1.34 -4.19
CA GLY A 283 37.55 -0.92 -2.93
C GLY A 283 36.08 -1.29 -2.81
N THR A 284 35.66 -2.38 -3.45
CA THR A 284 34.32 -2.95 -3.25
C THR A 284 34.40 -4.06 -2.21
N LEU A 285 33.70 -3.86 -1.08
CA LEU A 285 33.49 -4.87 -0.05
C LEU A 285 32.22 -5.67 -0.36
N ARG A 286 32.33 -6.98 -0.38
CA ARG A 286 31.21 -7.92 -0.51
C ARG A 286 31.11 -8.76 0.74
N LEU A 287 29.93 -8.78 1.35
CA LEU A 287 29.59 -9.63 2.47
C LEU A 287 28.66 -10.73 1.98
N TYR A 288 29.01 -11.97 2.22
CA TYR A 288 28.16 -13.12 1.95
C TYR A 288 27.74 -13.71 3.28
N THR A 289 26.43 -13.79 3.49
CA THR A 289 25.85 -14.28 4.72
C THR A 289 24.81 -15.35 4.42
N SER A 290 24.53 -16.20 5.40
CA SER A 290 23.49 -17.20 5.25
C SER A 290 22.78 -17.51 6.55
N TYR A 291 21.56 -18.01 6.41
CA TYR A 291 20.74 -18.45 7.53
C TYR A 291 19.82 -19.61 7.14
N PRO A 292 19.44 -20.47 8.11
CA PRO A 292 18.50 -21.54 7.84
C PRO A 292 17.09 -20.97 7.60
N ASP A 293 16.46 -21.35 6.50
CA ASP A 293 15.05 -21.04 6.21
C ASP A 293 14.34 -22.36 5.84
N PRO A 294 14.10 -23.25 6.83
CA PRO A 294 13.67 -24.63 6.59
C PRO A 294 12.26 -24.75 5.97
N TYR A 295 11.55 -23.63 5.82
CA TYR A 295 10.22 -23.59 5.23
C TYR A 295 10.20 -22.89 3.86
N GLU A 296 11.32 -22.31 3.42
CA GLU A 296 11.44 -21.52 2.19
C GLU A 296 10.51 -20.29 2.16
N GLU A 297 10.04 -19.84 3.31
CA GLU A 297 8.96 -18.86 3.42
C GLU A 297 9.45 -17.41 3.35
N ASN A 298 10.78 -17.18 3.37
CA ASN A 298 11.38 -15.85 3.28
C ASN A 298 10.79 -14.85 4.31
N HIS A 299 10.44 -15.34 5.50
CA HIS A 299 9.87 -14.53 6.58
C HIS A 299 10.88 -13.57 7.23
N LEU A 300 12.16 -13.73 6.91
CA LEU A 300 13.24 -12.88 7.40
C LEU A 300 13.76 -12.02 6.26
N ASP A 301 13.39 -10.74 6.28
CA ASP A 301 14.06 -9.71 5.48
C ASP A 301 15.22 -9.13 6.28
N THR A 302 16.36 -8.92 5.62
CA THR A 302 17.56 -8.40 6.27
C THR A 302 18.25 -7.38 5.39
N ARG A 303 18.78 -6.35 6.02
CA ARG A 303 19.64 -5.37 5.39
C ARG A 303 20.82 -5.08 6.28
N PHE A 304 22.01 -5.15 5.72
CA PHE A 304 23.20 -4.68 6.40
C PHE A 304 23.40 -3.18 6.20
N LYS A 305 23.81 -2.51 7.27
CA LYS A 305 24.37 -1.17 7.22
C LYS A 305 25.82 -1.24 7.67
N LEU A 306 26.66 -0.48 6.98
CA LEU A 306 28.07 -0.39 7.31
C LEU A 306 28.35 1.04 7.76
N MET A 307 28.75 1.21 9.01
CA MET A 307 28.93 2.50 9.65
C MET A 307 30.42 2.82 9.81
N ASP A 308 30.86 3.98 9.33
CA ASP A 308 32.18 4.54 9.61
C ASP A 308 32.18 5.18 11.00
N SER A 309 32.79 4.52 11.97
CA SER A 309 32.81 4.97 13.37
C SER A 309 33.63 6.23 13.60
N LYS A 310 34.53 6.62 12.68
CA LYS A 310 35.28 7.87 12.77
C LYS A 310 34.45 9.06 12.30
N ARG A 311 33.62 8.86 11.29
CA ARG A 311 32.83 9.92 10.65
C ARG A 311 31.38 9.96 11.12
N ASP A 312 30.92 8.90 11.77
CA ASP A 312 29.51 8.66 12.13
C ASP A 312 28.58 8.75 10.90
N LEU A 313 29.00 8.08 9.82
CA LEU A 313 28.29 8.07 8.53
C LEU A 313 28.07 6.63 8.05
N GLU A 314 26.89 6.38 7.47
CA GLU A 314 26.60 5.15 6.73
C GLU A 314 27.41 5.15 5.42
N VAL A 315 28.11 4.05 5.16
CA VAL A 315 28.82 3.80 3.91
C VAL A 315 27.81 3.49 2.82
N TYR A 316 28.08 3.97 1.61
CA TYR A 316 27.21 3.78 0.46
C TYR A 316 27.00 2.30 0.13
N TYR A 317 25.76 1.84 0.31
CA TYR A 317 25.25 0.56 -0.14
C TYR A 317 25.05 0.58 -1.66
N GLN A 318 25.67 -0.35 -2.38
CA GLN A 318 25.61 -0.40 -3.84
C GLN A 318 24.46 -1.28 -4.32
N GLU A 319 24.47 -2.55 -3.90
CA GLU A 319 23.53 -3.56 -4.35
C GLU A 319 23.52 -4.74 -3.37
N GLY A 320 22.51 -5.59 -3.49
CA GLY A 320 22.49 -6.88 -2.83
C GLY A 320 21.58 -7.87 -3.53
N THR A 321 21.79 -9.14 -3.22
CA THR A 321 21.04 -10.25 -3.79
C THR A 321 20.71 -11.26 -2.71
N ASN A 322 19.52 -11.84 -2.76
CA ASN A 322 19.08 -12.93 -1.88
C ASN A 322 18.74 -14.14 -2.76
N ARG A 323 19.29 -15.31 -2.43
CA ARG A 323 19.07 -16.56 -3.15
C ARG A 323 18.77 -17.69 -2.17
N TRP A 324 17.80 -18.52 -2.51
CA TRP A 324 17.58 -19.81 -1.84
C TRP A 324 18.55 -20.87 -2.38
N ASP A 325 19.18 -21.62 -1.48
CA ASP A 325 20.02 -22.77 -1.78
C ASP A 325 19.34 -24.05 -1.28
N GLU A 326 18.77 -24.81 -2.23
CA GLU A 326 18.05 -26.06 -1.97
C GLU A 326 18.95 -27.13 -1.33
N ASP A 327 20.25 -27.18 -1.67
CA ASP A 327 21.15 -28.24 -1.21
C ASP A 327 21.48 -28.09 0.27
N THR A 328 21.64 -26.84 0.72
CA THR A 328 21.95 -26.54 2.13
C THR A 328 20.72 -26.17 2.95
N GLN A 329 19.58 -25.95 2.32
CA GLN A 329 18.35 -25.44 2.93
C GLN A 329 18.61 -24.10 3.65
N ARG A 330 19.38 -23.22 3.00
CA ARG A 330 19.76 -21.91 3.52
C ARG A 330 19.46 -20.82 2.52
N ARG A 331 19.08 -19.66 3.05
CA ARG A 331 19.10 -18.40 2.31
C ARG A 331 20.54 -17.89 2.30
N ARG A 332 21.05 -17.53 1.12
CA ARG A 332 22.33 -16.86 0.92
C ARG A 332 22.08 -15.42 0.49
N ILE A 333 22.69 -14.48 1.20
CA ILE A 333 22.57 -13.06 0.94
C ILE A 333 23.96 -12.52 0.60
N LYS A 334 23.99 -11.62 -0.38
CA LYS A 334 25.16 -10.83 -0.74
C LYS A 334 24.83 -9.36 -0.58
N ASP A 335 25.67 -8.64 0.15
CA ASP A 335 25.62 -7.19 0.28
C ASP A 335 26.91 -6.58 -0.24
N VAL A 336 26.79 -5.50 -1.02
CA VAL A 336 27.92 -4.85 -1.68
C VAL A 336 28.03 -3.39 -1.24
N PHE A 337 29.22 -3.01 -0.78
CA PHE A 337 29.55 -1.66 -0.35
C PHE A 337 30.75 -1.13 -1.15
N GLY A 338 30.71 0.16 -1.49
CA GLY A 338 31.74 0.80 -2.30
C GLY A 338 32.67 1.72 -1.54
N SER A 339 33.81 2.05 -2.15
CA SER A 339 34.78 3.05 -1.68
C SER A 339 35.42 2.71 -0.33
N ILE A 340 35.72 1.43 -0.10
CA ILE A 340 36.33 0.92 1.13
C ILE A 340 37.77 0.51 0.86
N THR A 341 38.68 0.86 1.75
CA THR A 341 40.05 0.35 1.76
C THR A 341 40.26 -0.63 2.92
N GLU A 342 41.30 -1.45 2.84
CA GLU A 342 41.64 -2.38 3.93
C GLU A 342 41.88 -1.65 5.26
N GLU A 343 42.46 -0.45 5.21
CA GLU A 343 42.70 0.36 6.40
C GLU A 343 41.42 0.84 7.08
N ASP A 344 40.32 1.00 6.32
CA ASP A 344 39.03 1.45 6.84
C ASP A 344 38.36 0.35 7.69
N LEU A 345 38.64 -0.93 7.43
CA LEU A 345 37.97 -2.07 8.08
C LEU A 345 38.03 -2.03 9.61
N LYS A 346 39.11 -1.51 10.20
CA LYS A 346 39.26 -1.36 11.67
C LYS A 346 38.31 -0.34 12.30
N ASP A 347 37.83 0.60 11.49
CA ASP A 347 36.98 1.71 11.90
C ASP A 347 35.53 1.52 11.41
N LEU A 348 35.25 0.46 10.66
CA LEU A 348 33.92 0.14 10.18
C LEU A 348 33.17 -0.76 11.19
N LYS A 349 31.88 -0.50 11.36
CA LYS A 349 30.97 -1.27 12.20
C LYS A 349 29.80 -1.77 11.38
N LEU A 350 29.55 -3.06 11.48
CA LEU A 350 28.42 -3.69 10.80
C LEU A 350 27.18 -3.63 11.70
N GLN A 351 26.06 -3.27 11.12
CA GLN A 351 24.74 -3.32 11.74
C GLN A 351 23.83 -4.17 10.88
N LEU A 352 22.98 -4.95 11.55
CA LEU A 352 21.94 -5.75 10.91
C LEU A 352 20.59 -5.12 11.25
N ALA A 353 19.92 -4.62 10.23
CA ALA A 353 18.49 -4.37 10.29
C ALA A 353 17.77 -5.63 9.79
N TYR A 354 16.79 -6.12 10.54
CA TYR A 354 15.99 -7.25 10.10
C TYR A 354 14.52 -7.06 10.44
N GLU A 355 13.68 -7.70 9.64
CA GLU A 355 12.25 -7.86 9.83
C GLU A 355 11.94 -9.35 9.78
N ASN A 356 11.41 -9.90 10.88
CA ASN A 356 11.15 -11.32 11.02
C ASN A 356 9.67 -11.57 11.32
N TYR A 357 9.04 -12.42 10.52
CA TYR A 357 7.70 -12.93 10.76
C TYR A 357 7.72 -14.32 11.39
N THR A 358 7.22 -14.44 12.62
CA THR A 358 7.09 -15.73 13.32
C THR A 358 5.62 -16.16 13.34
N PRO A 359 5.23 -17.19 12.56
CA PRO A 359 3.84 -17.64 12.52
C PRO A 359 3.42 -18.32 13.84
N ILE A 360 2.24 -17.94 14.34
CA ILE A 360 1.57 -18.52 15.51
C ILE A 360 0.45 -19.46 15.08
N VAL A 361 -0.30 -19.08 14.04
CA VAL A 361 -1.36 -19.87 13.41
C VAL A 361 -1.09 -19.91 11.92
N ARG A 362 -0.93 -21.13 11.37
CA ARG A 362 -0.73 -21.36 9.93
C ARG A 362 -2.03 -21.83 9.29
N ASP A 363 -2.71 -20.93 8.59
CA ASP A 363 -4.02 -21.19 8.00
C ASP A 363 -4.43 -20.11 7.00
N GLU A 364 -5.55 -20.37 6.30
CA GLU A 364 -6.18 -19.44 5.39
C GLU A 364 -7.63 -19.13 5.82
N TRP A 365 -8.00 -17.85 5.81
CA TRP A 365 -9.37 -17.38 5.96
C TRP A 365 -9.81 -16.67 4.69
N SER A 366 -10.85 -17.20 4.04
CA SER A 366 -11.37 -16.67 2.78
C SER A 366 -12.86 -16.31 2.90
N LEU A 367 -13.22 -15.10 2.47
CA LEU A 367 -14.59 -14.60 2.46
C LEU A 367 -14.92 -13.93 1.14
N THR A 368 -16.02 -14.34 0.51
CA THR A 368 -16.56 -13.73 -0.71
C THR A 368 -17.84 -12.96 -0.42
N PHE A 369 -17.87 -11.68 -0.78
CA PHE A 369 -19.02 -10.81 -0.59
C PHE A 369 -19.21 -9.87 -1.79
N LYS A 370 -20.31 -9.12 -1.77
CA LYS A 370 -20.67 -8.21 -2.85
C LYS A 370 -21.17 -6.89 -2.28
N LEU A 371 -20.51 -5.81 -2.66
CA LEU A 371 -20.86 -4.47 -2.20
C LEU A 371 -21.94 -3.85 -3.10
N SER A 372 -22.82 -3.06 -2.50
CA SER A 372 -23.87 -2.34 -3.22
C SER A 372 -23.34 -1.00 -3.73
N LYS A 373 -23.95 -0.49 -4.81
CA LYS A 373 -23.62 0.84 -5.31
C LYS A 373 -23.97 1.88 -4.26
N ASN A 374 -23.04 2.79 -3.98
CA ASN A 374 -23.29 3.96 -3.14
C ASN A 374 -24.33 4.89 -3.79
N SER A 375 -25.41 5.17 -3.06
CA SER A 375 -26.49 6.04 -3.50
C SER A 375 -26.33 7.48 -3.04
N ASN A 376 -25.47 7.76 -2.05
CA ASN A 376 -25.23 9.11 -1.53
C ASN A 376 -24.15 9.79 -2.39
N VAL A 377 -24.57 10.26 -3.56
CA VAL A 377 -23.70 10.91 -4.53
C VAL A 377 -24.40 12.12 -5.12
N LYS A 378 -23.64 13.18 -5.41
CA LYS A 378 -24.11 14.31 -6.22
C LYS A 378 -23.87 14.04 -7.69
N LYS A 379 -24.80 14.45 -8.55
CA LYS A 379 -24.73 14.12 -9.98
C LYS A 379 -24.99 15.33 -10.86
N ALA A 380 -24.34 15.34 -12.02
CA ALA A 380 -24.68 16.22 -13.12
C ALA A 380 -24.60 15.48 -14.45
N ARG A 381 -25.43 15.90 -15.41
CA ARG A 381 -25.39 15.45 -16.81
C ARG A 381 -25.22 16.65 -17.74
N PRO A 382 -24.07 17.33 -17.67
CA PRO A 382 -23.89 18.63 -18.30
C PRO A 382 -23.99 18.57 -19.83
N ASN A 383 -23.56 17.46 -20.43
CA ASN A 383 -23.49 17.28 -21.89
C ASN A 383 -22.81 18.47 -22.58
N ARG A 384 -21.69 18.93 -22.01
CA ARG A 384 -21.01 20.19 -22.35
C ARG A 384 -19.60 19.92 -22.87
N VAL A 385 -19.14 20.74 -23.82
CA VAL A 385 -17.75 20.72 -24.29
C VAL A 385 -16.92 21.69 -23.44
N VAL A 386 -15.75 21.23 -23.01
CA VAL A 386 -14.75 22.01 -22.28
C VAL A 386 -13.44 21.95 -23.06
N GLU A 387 -12.71 23.05 -23.06
CA GLU A 387 -11.43 23.21 -23.74
C GLU A 387 -10.37 23.60 -22.71
N SER A 388 -9.25 22.89 -22.69
CA SER A 388 -8.07 23.18 -21.86
C SER A 388 -7.28 24.34 -22.44
N GLU A 389 -6.43 24.99 -21.63
CA GLU A 389 -5.51 26.03 -22.13
C GLU A 389 -4.55 25.51 -23.22
N GLN A 390 -4.26 24.20 -23.22
CA GLN A 390 -3.41 23.52 -24.20
C GLN A 390 -4.14 23.15 -25.50
N GLY A 391 -5.41 23.54 -25.67
CA GLY A 391 -6.20 23.27 -26.88
C GLY A 391 -6.86 21.88 -26.96
N SER A 392 -6.71 21.03 -25.94
CA SER A 392 -7.47 19.77 -25.83
C SER A 392 -8.95 20.06 -25.59
N LYS A 393 -9.84 19.23 -26.15
CA LYS A 393 -11.30 19.36 -26.02
C LYS A 393 -11.95 18.06 -25.59
N ILE A 394 -12.79 18.13 -24.57
CA ILE A 394 -13.59 17.00 -24.08
C ILE A 394 -15.06 17.37 -24.04
N LYS A 395 -15.93 16.38 -24.26
CA LYS A 395 -17.36 16.47 -24.01
C LYS A 395 -17.70 15.71 -22.73
N VAL A 396 -18.01 16.45 -21.67
CA VAL A 396 -18.41 15.89 -20.39
C VAL A 396 -19.88 15.48 -20.44
N LYS A 397 -20.17 14.20 -20.18
CA LYS A 397 -21.50 13.60 -20.27
C LYS A 397 -22.12 13.40 -18.90
N ASN A 398 -21.37 12.82 -17.97
CA ASN A 398 -21.82 12.57 -16.61
C ASN A 398 -20.73 12.96 -15.62
N VAL A 399 -21.16 13.49 -14.48
CA VAL A 399 -20.33 13.72 -13.30
C VAL A 399 -21.04 13.07 -12.12
N GLU A 400 -20.30 12.30 -11.31
CA GLU A 400 -20.75 11.72 -10.05
C GLU A 400 -19.72 12.08 -8.98
N VAL A 401 -20.14 12.74 -7.90
CA VAL A 401 -19.29 13.10 -6.75
C VAL A 401 -19.76 12.31 -5.54
N SER A 402 -18.83 11.62 -4.89
CA SER A 402 -19.03 10.93 -3.60
C SER A 402 -18.15 11.58 -2.53
N SER A 403 -18.25 11.10 -1.28
CA SER A 403 -17.34 11.55 -0.22
C SER A 403 -15.90 11.04 -0.43
N LEU A 404 -15.68 10.08 -1.34
CA LEU A 404 -14.38 9.49 -1.65
C LEU A 404 -13.70 10.10 -2.88
N GLY A 405 -14.45 10.80 -3.75
CA GLY A 405 -13.90 11.33 -4.99
C GLY A 405 -14.93 11.70 -6.05
N VAL A 406 -14.44 12.01 -7.24
CA VAL A 406 -15.24 12.41 -8.40
C VAL A 406 -15.01 11.44 -9.56
N ARG A 407 -16.10 11.04 -10.21
CA ARG A 407 -16.07 10.33 -11.49
C ARG A 407 -16.62 11.21 -12.60
N VAL A 408 -15.89 11.30 -13.70
CA VAL A 408 -16.27 12.02 -14.91
C VAL A 408 -16.29 11.06 -16.09
N ASP A 409 -17.44 10.98 -16.78
CA ASP A 409 -17.56 10.22 -18.03
C ASP A 409 -17.78 11.17 -19.20
N GLY A 410 -17.11 10.92 -20.33
CA GLY A 410 -17.19 11.81 -21.49
C GLY A 410 -16.63 11.25 -22.78
N TYR A 411 -16.44 12.13 -23.77
CA TYR A 411 -15.76 11.84 -25.02
C TYR A 411 -14.62 12.81 -25.25
N GLN A 412 -13.45 12.30 -25.57
CA GLN A 412 -12.34 13.09 -26.09
C GLN A 412 -12.68 13.50 -27.53
N LEU A 413 -12.56 14.80 -27.81
CA LEU A 413 -12.82 15.37 -29.14
C LEU A 413 -11.52 15.79 -29.82
N GLU A 414 -10.58 16.33 -29.05
CA GLU A 414 -9.29 16.83 -29.53
C GLU A 414 -8.26 16.78 -28.37
N GLY A 415 -6.98 16.58 -28.68
CA GLY A 415 -5.91 16.59 -27.67
C GLY A 415 -5.98 15.41 -26.68
N SER A 416 -5.55 15.60 -25.44
CA SER A 416 -5.54 14.57 -24.38
C SER A 416 -6.51 14.89 -23.25
N VAL A 417 -7.02 13.87 -22.54
CA VAL A 417 -7.91 14.05 -21.37
C VAL A 417 -7.12 14.38 -20.10
N GLY A 418 -5.88 13.88 -19.97
CA GLY A 418 -5.08 14.03 -18.76
C GLY A 418 -4.44 15.41 -18.53
N VAL A 419 -4.85 16.44 -19.29
CA VAL A 419 -4.29 17.80 -19.22
C VAL A 419 -5.24 18.82 -18.61
N PHE A 420 -6.44 18.38 -18.18
CA PHE A 420 -7.45 19.28 -17.63
C PHE A 420 -7.22 19.51 -16.14
N ASP A 421 -7.36 20.76 -15.70
CA ASP A 421 -7.40 21.12 -14.29
C ASP A 421 -8.79 20.88 -13.69
N TRP A 422 -8.84 20.11 -12.61
CA TRP A 422 -10.07 19.71 -11.93
C TRP A 422 -10.14 20.28 -10.51
N SER A 423 -11.30 20.81 -10.11
CA SER A 423 -11.50 21.31 -8.75
C SER A 423 -12.96 21.21 -8.31
N LEU A 424 -13.22 21.10 -7.01
CA LEU A 424 -14.55 21.26 -6.42
C LEU A 424 -14.68 22.66 -5.83
N LYS A 425 -15.83 23.29 -6.06
CA LYS A 425 -16.22 24.51 -5.37
C LYS A 425 -17.21 24.18 -4.28
N MET A 426 -16.89 24.64 -3.08
CA MET A 426 -17.69 24.47 -1.87
C MET A 426 -18.65 25.66 -1.70
N LYS A 427 -19.72 25.49 -0.93
CA LYS A 427 -20.75 26.53 -0.70
C LYS A 427 -20.21 27.78 0.00
N ASP A 428 -19.17 27.62 0.82
CA ASP A 428 -18.47 28.72 1.49
C ASP A 428 -17.51 29.48 0.56
N GLY A 429 -17.35 29.00 -0.69
CA GLY A 429 -16.46 29.56 -1.70
C GLY A 429 -15.06 28.94 -1.72
N GLN A 430 -14.75 27.98 -0.84
CA GLN A 430 -13.49 27.25 -0.89
C GLN A 430 -13.38 26.45 -2.20
N ILE A 431 -12.18 26.42 -2.78
CA ILE A 431 -11.87 25.61 -3.96
C ILE A 431 -10.91 24.49 -3.55
N LEU A 432 -11.34 23.25 -3.75
CA LEU A 432 -10.55 22.06 -3.47
C LEU A 432 -9.98 21.50 -4.77
N LYS A 433 -8.66 21.43 -4.89
CA LYS A 433 -8.02 20.85 -6.07
C LYS A 433 -8.18 19.33 -6.10
N LEU A 434 -8.36 18.81 -7.30
CA LEU A 434 -8.45 17.37 -7.54
C LEU A 434 -7.26 16.90 -8.37
N SER A 435 -6.83 15.67 -8.15
CA SER A 435 -5.82 14.98 -8.96
C SER A 435 -6.40 13.72 -9.57
N THR A 436 -5.92 13.36 -10.77
CA THR A 436 -6.31 12.13 -11.44
C THR A 436 -5.78 10.92 -10.68
N SER A 437 -6.70 10.07 -10.25
CA SER A 437 -6.42 8.78 -9.58
C SER A 437 -6.59 7.58 -10.51
N GLY A 438 -7.20 7.77 -11.67
CA GLY A 438 -7.33 6.77 -12.72
C GLY A 438 -8.00 7.35 -13.96
N LEU A 439 -7.50 6.99 -15.14
CA LEU A 439 -8.08 7.38 -16.43
C LEU A 439 -8.17 6.16 -17.32
N SER A 440 -9.34 5.93 -17.90
CA SER A 440 -9.55 4.92 -18.94
C SER A 440 -10.08 5.58 -20.18
N THR A 441 -9.54 5.20 -21.33
CA THR A 441 -10.00 5.61 -22.65
C THR A 441 -10.32 4.36 -23.46
N SER A 442 -11.34 4.45 -24.31
CA SER A 442 -11.74 3.36 -25.21
C SER A 442 -11.56 3.77 -26.66
N ALA A 443 -11.54 2.79 -27.58
CA ALA A 443 -11.35 3.03 -29.02
C ALA A 443 -12.35 4.03 -29.63
N ASN A 444 -13.52 4.23 -29.01
CA ASN A 444 -14.52 5.22 -29.44
C ASN A 444 -14.29 6.62 -28.84
N TYR A 445 -13.08 6.91 -28.35
CA TYR A 445 -12.73 8.14 -27.64
C TYR A 445 -13.57 8.41 -26.39
N PHE A 446 -14.34 7.44 -25.92
CA PHE A 446 -15.06 7.55 -24.65
C PHE A 446 -14.06 7.37 -23.52
N PHE A 447 -14.13 8.26 -22.52
CA PHE A 447 -13.29 8.19 -21.34
C PHE A 447 -14.12 8.12 -20.05
N THR A 448 -13.54 7.46 -19.06
CA THR A 448 -13.92 7.57 -17.65
C THR A 448 -12.69 7.96 -16.86
N GLU A 449 -12.79 9.07 -16.14
CA GLU A 449 -11.76 9.60 -15.27
C GLU A 449 -12.24 9.61 -13.82
N HIS A 450 -11.35 9.17 -12.92
CA HIS A 450 -11.54 9.11 -11.48
C HIS A 450 -10.58 10.10 -10.83
N LEU A 451 -11.11 10.99 -9.99
CA LEU A 451 -10.37 12.08 -9.36
C LEU A 451 -10.50 12.01 -7.84
N LYS A 452 -9.41 12.29 -7.12
CA LYS A 452 -9.37 12.40 -5.65
C LYS A 452 -8.90 13.80 -5.24
N LEU A 453 -9.06 14.17 -3.97
CA LEU A 453 -8.47 15.42 -3.46
C LEU A 453 -6.95 15.37 -3.60
N ALA A 454 -6.37 16.44 -4.14
CA ALA A 454 -4.92 16.55 -4.31
C ALA A 454 -4.27 16.81 -2.95
N LEU A 455 -3.41 15.90 -2.50
CA LEU A 455 -2.58 16.13 -1.31
C LEU A 455 -1.63 17.29 -1.60
N THR A 456 -1.53 18.22 -0.65
CA THR A 456 -0.46 19.23 -0.67
C THR A 456 0.85 18.52 -0.30
N GLU A 457 1.94 18.79 -1.03
CA GLU A 457 3.21 18.04 -1.05
C GLU A 457 3.96 17.88 0.31
N GLU A 458 3.39 18.28 1.45
CA GLU A 458 4.02 18.12 2.77
C GLU A 458 3.80 16.73 3.41
N ALA A 459 3.00 15.84 2.82
CA ALA A 459 2.72 14.52 3.37
C ALA A 459 2.85 13.42 2.31
N ASN A 460 4.09 12.98 2.03
CA ASN A 460 4.49 11.58 1.83
C ASN A 460 5.93 11.51 1.28
N GLN A 461 6.84 10.91 2.04
CA GLN A 461 8.00 10.27 1.42
C GLN A 461 7.54 8.94 0.82
N PRO A 462 7.96 8.58 -0.40
CA PRO A 462 7.62 7.29 -0.98
C PRO A 462 8.30 6.18 -0.17
N HIS A 463 7.49 5.30 0.43
CA HIS A 463 7.97 3.98 0.83
C HIS A 463 8.20 3.16 -0.44
N THR A 464 9.42 2.67 -0.61
CA THR A 464 9.82 1.82 -1.73
C THR A 464 8.97 0.55 -1.71
N PRO A 465 8.24 0.19 -2.79
CA PRO A 465 7.52 -1.06 -2.85
C PRO A 465 8.49 -2.24 -2.99
N THR A 466 8.29 -3.30 -2.22
CA THR A 466 8.75 -4.64 -2.59
C THR A 466 7.88 -5.14 -3.74
N SER A 467 8.37 -4.98 -4.98
CA SER A 467 7.74 -5.59 -6.14
C SER A 467 8.17 -7.05 -6.26
N HIS A 468 7.24 -7.99 -6.14
CA HIS A 468 7.42 -9.30 -6.77
C HIS A 468 6.97 -9.19 -8.22
N SER A 469 7.93 -9.22 -9.14
CA SER A 469 7.68 -9.21 -10.58
C SER A 469 7.60 -10.64 -11.09
N ASP A 470 6.39 -11.16 -11.29
CA ASP A 470 6.19 -12.23 -12.26
C ASP A 470 5.98 -11.58 -13.64
N HIS A 471 6.98 -11.74 -14.51
CA HIS A 471 6.95 -11.25 -15.88
C HIS A 471 5.98 -12.06 -16.74
N ASP A 472 4.79 -11.51 -16.99
CA ASP A 472 3.97 -11.88 -18.15
C ASP A 472 3.40 -10.59 -18.81
N PRO A 473 3.74 -10.27 -20.07
CA PRO A 473 3.34 -9.01 -20.72
C PRO A 473 1.84 -8.86 -21.01
N TYR A 474 0.99 -9.80 -20.56
CA TYR A 474 -0.47 -9.75 -20.70
C TYR A 474 -1.26 -9.69 -19.38
N THR A 475 -0.60 -9.61 -18.22
CA THR A 475 -1.30 -9.60 -16.91
C THR A 475 -1.56 -8.19 -16.40
N GLU A 476 -2.84 -7.87 -16.15
CA GLU A 476 -3.25 -6.71 -15.35
C GLU A 476 -2.55 -6.74 -13.98
N SER A 477 -1.92 -5.63 -13.58
CA SER A 477 -1.09 -5.58 -12.36
C SER A 477 -1.94 -5.44 -11.09
N ILE A 478 -1.53 -6.19 -10.05
CA ILE A 478 -1.97 -6.02 -8.66
C ILE A 478 -0.77 -5.58 -7.84
N SER A 479 -0.83 -4.39 -7.24
CA SER A 479 0.21 -3.90 -6.32
C SER A 479 -0.34 -3.78 -4.90
N HIS A 480 0.50 -4.08 -3.91
CA HIS A 480 0.20 -3.88 -2.51
C HIS A 480 1.29 -3.02 -1.85
N THR A 481 0.90 -2.14 -0.93
CA THR A 481 1.82 -1.33 -0.12
C THR A 481 1.30 -1.22 1.31
N MET A 482 2.16 -1.18 2.32
CA MET A 482 1.76 -0.85 3.68
C MET A 482 1.62 0.67 3.83
N GLY A 483 0.50 1.12 4.43
CA GLY A 483 0.22 2.53 4.68
C GLY A 483 -1.02 3.05 3.94
N LEU A 484 -1.96 3.63 4.68
CA LEU A 484 -3.14 4.29 4.10
C LEU A 484 -2.70 5.58 3.41
N SER A 485 -3.23 5.84 2.22
CA SER A 485 -3.20 7.21 1.70
C SER A 485 -4.04 8.07 2.64
N ALA A 486 -3.49 9.17 3.17
CA ALA A 486 -4.24 10.07 4.05
C ALA A 486 -5.49 10.55 3.33
N ASN A 487 -6.67 10.10 3.76
CA ASN A 487 -7.91 10.38 3.04
C ASN A 487 -8.50 11.70 3.52
N ASP A 488 -8.42 12.72 2.68
CA ASP A 488 -9.29 13.88 2.78
C ASP A 488 -10.64 13.48 2.16
N PHE A 489 -11.65 13.24 3.00
CA PHE A 489 -13.01 13.01 2.52
C PHE A 489 -13.65 14.32 2.05
N ILE A 490 -14.53 14.22 1.05
CA ILE A 490 -15.31 15.35 0.55
C ILE A 490 -16.60 15.44 1.36
N ASP A 491 -16.84 16.55 2.07
CA ASP A 491 -18.18 16.82 2.61
C ASP A 491 -19.16 17.13 1.47
N LEU A 492 -19.86 16.08 1.03
CA LEU A 492 -20.85 16.18 -0.04
C LEU A 492 -21.92 17.24 0.21
N ASN A 493 -22.26 17.55 1.46
CA ASN A 493 -23.27 18.58 1.73
C ASN A 493 -22.78 19.95 1.32
N GLU A 494 -21.48 20.21 1.41
CA GLU A 494 -20.85 21.49 1.11
C GLU A 494 -20.43 21.64 -0.35
N VAL A 495 -20.34 20.57 -1.13
CA VAL A 495 -20.02 20.66 -2.57
C VAL A 495 -21.12 21.40 -3.34
N GLN A 496 -20.75 22.44 -4.09
CA GLN A 496 -21.67 23.20 -4.95
C GLN A 496 -21.55 22.82 -6.42
N SER A 497 -20.33 22.72 -6.95
CA SER A 497 -20.06 22.50 -8.36
C SER A 497 -18.70 21.84 -8.60
N LEU A 498 -18.58 21.16 -9.74
CA LEU A 498 -17.30 20.74 -10.31
C LEU A 498 -16.81 21.86 -11.24
N ILE A 499 -15.57 22.27 -11.09
CA ILE A 499 -14.87 23.18 -11.99
C ILE A 499 -13.91 22.34 -12.83
N ILE A 500 -13.99 22.54 -14.13
CA ILE A 500 -13.06 21.98 -15.11
C ILE A 500 -12.48 23.17 -15.85
N GLU A 501 -11.21 23.46 -15.65
CA GLU A 501 -10.59 24.69 -16.15
C GLU A 501 -11.38 25.92 -15.68
N ASN A 502 -11.92 26.70 -16.62
CA ASN A 502 -12.77 27.86 -16.37
C ASN A 502 -14.28 27.55 -16.47
N THR A 503 -14.67 26.28 -16.56
CA THR A 503 -16.06 25.84 -16.72
C THR A 503 -16.64 25.28 -15.43
N GLU A 504 -17.62 26.00 -14.87
CA GLU A 504 -18.37 25.54 -13.70
C GLU A 504 -19.56 24.65 -14.10
N ILE A 505 -19.67 23.48 -13.47
CA ILE A 505 -20.73 22.48 -13.63
C ILE A 505 -21.47 22.35 -12.29
N PRO A 506 -22.68 22.92 -12.16
CA PRO A 506 -23.50 22.78 -10.96
C PRO A 506 -23.83 21.31 -10.67
N LEU A 507 -23.76 20.93 -9.39
CA LEU A 507 -24.06 19.58 -8.91
C LEU A 507 -25.38 19.56 -8.14
N HIS A 508 -26.11 18.45 -8.24
CA HIS A 508 -27.42 18.25 -7.61
C HIS A 508 -27.46 16.99 -6.75
#